data_AF-A0A5A9EA88-F1
#
_entry.id   AF-A0A5A9EA88-F1
#
_cell.length_a   1.000
_cell.length_b   1.000
_cell.length_c   1.000
_cell.angle_alpha   90.00
_cell.angle_beta   90.00
_cell.angle_gamma   90.00
#
_symmetry.space_group_name_H-M   'P 1'
#
loop_
_entity.id
_entity.type
_entity.pdbx_description
1 polymer ?
#
loop_
_entity_poly.entity_id
_entity_poly.type
_entity_poly.pdbx_seq_one_letter_code
_entity_poly.pdbx_strand_id
1 'polypeptide(L)'
;MEQGRAIEGNAAQQAAREKALNKKIEELFESGMSWEESELQANSWLETQAALHNPDQIAGGNPLNIGGMGDKRINSSIGSQWKYRIDIVDEQIEELAQLMTPEQRKNTYLNVKLIH
;
A
#
# COMPACT_ATOMS: atom_id res chain seq x y z
N MET A 1 -11.12 -13.60 -13.05
CA MET A 1 -9.95 -12.82 -12.61
C MET A 1 -9.84 -13.01 -11.11
N GLU A 2 -9.09 -14.03 -10.73
CA GLU A 2 -8.91 -14.43 -9.33
C GLU A 2 -7.85 -13.51 -8.73
N GLN A 3 -8.31 -12.54 -7.93
CA GLN A 3 -7.54 -11.61 -7.08
C GLN A 3 -6.56 -10.70 -7.83
N GLY A 4 -6.82 -9.38 -7.84
CA GLY A 4 -5.99 -8.32 -8.46
C GLY A 4 -4.57 -8.13 -7.91
N ARG A 5 -3.87 -9.21 -7.52
CA ARG A 5 -2.48 -9.20 -7.03
C ARG A 5 -1.59 -9.89 -8.05
N ALA A 6 -0.60 -9.17 -8.56
CA ALA A 6 0.38 -9.73 -9.50
C ALA A 6 1.40 -10.63 -8.75
N ILE A 7 1.67 -11.81 -9.30
CA ILE A 7 2.68 -12.76 -8.77
C ILE A 7 4.08 -12.11 -8.70
N GLU A 8 4.39 -11.23 -9.67
CA GLU A 8 5.65 -10.49 -9.75
C GLU A 8 5.89 -9.55 -8.55
N GLY A 9 4.82 -9.10 -7.88
CA GLY A 9 4.91 -8.26 -6.68
C GLY A 9 5.49 -8.98 -5.46
N ASN A 10 5.46 -10.32 -5.43
CA ASN A 10 5.91 -11.09 -4.27
C ASN A 10 7.41 -10.91 -3.98
N ALA A 11 8.24 -10.87 -5.03
CA ALA A 11 9.69 -10.68 -4.87
C ALA A 11 10.03 -9.27 -4.38
N ALA A 12 9.37 -8.25 -4.93
CA ALA A 12 9.51 -6.87 -4.47
C ALA A 12 9.07 -6.74 -3.00
N GLN A 13 7.96 -7.38 -2.63
CA GLN A 13 7.45 -7.40 -1.26
C GLN A 13 8.42 -8.05 -0.29
N GLN A 14 8.99 -9.20 -0.66
CA GLN A 14 9.99 -9.86 0.17
C GLN A 14 11.22 -8.98 0.37
N ALA A 15 11.78 -8.40 -0.70
CA ALA A 15 12.93 -7.52 -0.62
C ALA A 15 12.65 -6.27 0.26
N ALA A 16 11.46 -5.70 0.18
CA ALA A 16 11.05 -4.60 1.04
C ALA A 16 10.91 -5.01 2.51
N ARG A 17 10.40 -6.21 2.78
CA ARG A 17 10.29 -6.77 4.15
C ARG A 17 11.67 -7.03 4.75
N GLU A 18 12.60 -7.63 4.00
CA GLU A 18 13.98 -7.87 4.44
C GLU A 18 14.70 -6.55 4.74
N LYS A 19 14.57 -5.55 3.86
CA LYS A 19 15.13 -4.22 4.08
C LYS A 19 14.55 -3.55 5.33
N ALA A 20 13.25 -3.65 5.54
CA ALA A 20 12.57 -3.08 6.71
C ALA A 20 12.97 -3.80 8.00
N LEU A 21 13.16 -5.13 7.95
CA LEU A 21 13.63 -5.93 9.08
C LEU A 21 15.03 -5.48 9.51
N ASN A 22 15.99 -5.43 8.59
CA ASN A 22 17.36 -5.03 8.89
C ASN A 22 17.42 -3.63 9.48
N LYS A 23 16.70 -2.68 8.86
CA LYS A 23 16.58 -1.31 9.40
C LYS A 23 16.02 -1.30 10.82
N LYS A 24 15.01 -2.13 11.09
CA LYS A 24 14.39 -2.19 12.43
C LYS A 24 15.32 -2.78 13.47
N ILE A 25 16.11 -3.79 13.10
CA ILE A 25 17.15 -4.37 13.96
C ILE A 25 18.18 -3.30 14.31
N GLU A 26 18.69 -2.57 13.31
CA GLU A 26 19.63 -1.47 13.50
C GLU A 26 19.07 -0.39 14.44
N GLU A 27 17.83 0.06 14.20
CA GLU A 27 17.14 1.04 15.05
C GLU A 27 17.05 0.59 16.53
N LEU A 28 16.70 -0.69 16.76
CA LEU A 28 16.57 -1.23 18.12
C LEU A 28 17.93 -1.44 18.79
N PHE A 29 18.93 -1.88 18.04
CA PHE A 29 20.30 -2.04 18.53
C PHE A 29 20.92 -0.69 18.93
N GLU A 30 20.76 0.33 18.07
CA GLU A 30 21.20 1.70 18.35
C GLU A 30 20.49 2.33 19.56
N SER A 31 19.29 1.83 19.91
CA SER A 31 18.57 2.24 21.12
C SER A 31 19.13 1.63 22.42
N GLY A 32 20.17 0.79 22.32
CA GLY A 32 20.86 0.18 23.46
C GLY A 32 20.43 -1.26 23.77
N MET A 33 19.62 -1.87 22.91
CA MET A 33 19.17 -3.26 23.06
C MET A 33 20.24 -4.24 22.56
N SER A 34 20.29 -5.46 23.10
CA SER A 34 21.21 -6.46 22.55
C SER A 34 20.80 -6.86 21.13
N TRP A 35 21.73 -7.44 20.36
CA TRP A 35 21.45 -7.89 18.99
C TRP A 35 20.32 -8.93 18.96
N GLU A 36 20.38 -9.92 19.85
CA GLU A 36 19.38 -11.00 19.95
C GLU A 36 17.97 -10.46 20.28
N GLU A 37 17.87 -9.56 21.26
CA GLU A 37 16.60 -8.91 21.59
C GLU A 37 16.08 -8.04 20.44
N SER A 38 16.97 -7.33 19.73
CA SER A 38 16.63 -6.50 18.58
C SER A 38 16.06 -7.34 17.44
N GLU A 39 16.68 -8.48 17.12
CA GLU A 39 16.18 -9.44 16.12
C GLU A 39 14.80 -9.97 16.48
N LEU A 40 14.59 -10.40 17.73
CA LEU A 40 13.30 -10.93 18.20
C LEU A 40 12.18 -9.88 18.09
N GLN A 41 12.44 -8.65 18.52
CA GLN A 41 11.46 -7.57 18.48
C GLN A 41 11.21 -7.07 17.05
N ALA A 42 12.24 -6.98 16.22
CA ALA A 42 12.10 -6.56 14.83
C ALA A 42 11.27 -7.57 14.01
N ASN A 43 11.48 -8.88 14.21
CA ASN A 43 10.66 -9.92 13.60
C ASN A 43 9.20 -9.81 14.07
N SER A 44 8.98 -9.66 15.39
CA SER A 44 7.63 -9.49 15.96
C SER A 44 6.92 -8.24 15.41
N TRP A 45 7.66 -7.14 15.25
CA TRP A 45 7.16 -5.93 14.61
C TRP A 45 6.78 -6.18 13.15
N LEU A 46 7.65 -6.82 12.35
CA LEU A 46 7.42 -7.05 10.92
C LEU A 46 6.17 -7.89 10.64
N GLU A 47 5.78 -8.81 11.54
CA GLU A 47 4.53 -9.57 11.48
C GLU A 47 3.27 -8.69 11.59
N THR A 48 3.39 -7.50 12.16
CA THR A 48 2.30 -6.52 12.24
C THR A 48 2.23 -5.61 11.02
N GLN A 49 3.22 -5.66 10.13
CA GLN A 49 3.35 -4.74 9.01
C GLN A 49 2.93 -5.37 7.67
N ALA A 50 2.36 -4.54 6.80
CA ALA A 50 2.06 -4.81 5.40
C ALA A 50 2.89 -3.89 4.48
N ALA A 51 3.25 -4.37 3.29
CA ALA A 51 3.89 -3.53 2.28
C ALA A 51 2.90 -2.48 1.76
N LEU A 52 3.36 -1.25 1.59
CA LEU A 52 2.55 -0.12 1.16
C LEU A 52 2.80 0.19 -0.33
N HIS A 53 1.72 0.25 -1.10
CA HIS A 53 1.71 0.65 -2.52
C HIS A 53 1.00 1.99 -2.68
N ASN A 54 1.46 2.84 -3.61
CA ASN A 54 0.89 4.15 -3.89
C ASN A 54 0.67 4.34 -5.41
N PRO A 55 -0.58 4.28 -5.93
CA PRO A 55 -1.81 3.82 -5.26
C PRO A 55 -1.77 2.32 -4.92
N ASP A 56 -2.78 1.80 -4.21
CA ASP A 56 -2.88 0.36 -3.89
C ASP A 56 -2.92 -0.52 -5.16
N GLN A 57 -2.42 -1.76 -5.10
CA GLN A 57 -2.43 -2.68 -6.26
C GLN A 57 -3.84 -2.88 -6.84
N ILE A 58 -4.86 -2.97 -5.97
CA ILE A 58 -6.26 -3.11 -6.41
C ILE A 58 -6.70 -1.86 -7.18
N ALA A 59 -6.22 -0.69 -6.78
CA ALA A 59 -6.46 0.59 -7.43
C ALA A 59 -5.48 0.87 -8.60
N GLY A 60 -4.80 -0.14 -9.13
CA GLY A 60 -3.88 -0.01 -10.27
C GLY A 60 -2.44 0.38 -9.90
N GLY A 61 -2.07 0.27 -8.63
CA GLY A 61 -0.72 0.49 -8.12
C GLY A 61 0.31 -0.43 -8.77
N ASN A 62 1.52 0.09 -8.98
CA ASN A 62 2.63 -0.73 -9.49
C ASN A 62 3.08 -1.73 -8.40
N PRO A 63 2.93 -3.05 -8.61
CA PRO A 63 3.29 -4.06 -7.63
C PRO A 63 4.79 -4.09 -7.29
N LEU A 64 5.64 -3.55 -8.17
CA LEU A 64 7.09 -3.46 -7.99
C LEU A 64 7.52 -2.21 -7.22
N ASN A 65 6.64 -1.21 -7.08
CA ASN A 65 6.92 0.01 -6.33
C ASN A 65 6.36 -0.09 -4.92
N ILE A 66 7.25 -0.26 -3.94
CA ILE A 66 6.90 -0.35 -2.53
C ILE A 66 7.42 0.89 -1.82
N GLY A 67 6.50 1.70 -1.31
CA GLY A 67 6.83 2.94 -0.60
C GLY A 67 7.34 2.73 0.82
N GLY A 68 7.09 1.55 1.39
CA GLY A 68 7.54 1.17 2.73
C GLY A 68 6.66 0.10 3.37
N MET A 69 6.73 0.03 4.69
CA MET A 69 5.93 -0.86 5.53
C MET A 69 5.00 -0.03 6.41
N GLY A 70 3.78 -0.51 6.66
CA GLY A 70 2.83 0.12 7.57
C GLY A 70 1.97 -0.88 8.30
N ASP A 71 1.36 -0.45 9.40
CA ASP A 71 0.57 -1.33 10.27
C ASP A 71 -0.65 -1.90 9.52
N LYS A 72 -0.74 -3.23 9.50
CA LYS A 72 -1.78 -3.94 8.75
C LYS A 72 -3.19 -3.69 9.29
N ARG A 73 -3.34 -3.44 10.59
CA ARG A 73 -4.64 -3.15 11.23
C ARG A 73 -5.10 -1.75 10.88
N ILE A 74 -4.20 -0.77 10.90
CA ILE A 74 -4.49 0.59 10.45
C ILE A 74 -4.89 0.57 8.97
N ASN A 75 -4.11 -0.11 8.13
CA ASN A 75 -4.41 -0.22 6.70
C ASN A 75 -5.78 -0.88 6.45
N SER A 76 -6.08 -1.97 7.17
CA SER A 76 -7.39 -2.63 7.09
C SER A 76 -8.54 -1.72 7.56
N SER A 77 -8.33 -0.96 8.63
CA SER A 77 -9.31 0.02 9.13
C SER A 77 -9.63 1.09 8.08
N ILE A 78 -8.60 1.66 7.45
CA ILE A 78 -8.76 2.66 6.37
C ILE A 78 -9.50 2.05 5.18
N GLY A 79 -9.11 0.86 4.72
CA GLY A 79 -9.79 0.17 3.63
C GLY A 79 -11.28 -0.09 3.92
N SER A 80 -11.61 -0.43 5.16
CA SER A 80 -13.01 -0.63 5.58
C SER A 80 -13.86 0.64 5.56
N GLN A 81 -13.24 1.82 5.60
CA GLN A 81 -13.93 3.09 5.46
C GLN A 81 -14.09 3.49 3.98
N TRP A 82 -13.14 3.11 3.13
CA TRP A 82 -13.15 3.41 1.70
C TRP A 82 -14.34 2.80 0.96
N LYS A 83 -14.79 1.59 1.34
CA LYS A 83 -15.93 0.93 0.68
C LYS A 83 -17.22 1.76 0.61
N TYR A 84 -17.40 2.73 1.51
CA TYR A 84 -18.57 3.61 1.53
C TYR A 84 -18.30 4.99 0.94
N ARG A 85 -17.03 5.33 0.73
CA ARG A 85 -16.60 6.62 0.19
C ARG A 85 -16.32 6.54 -1.31
N ILE A 86 -16.00 5.35 -1.81
CA ILE A 86 -15.66 5.12 -3.21
C ILE A 86 -16.88 5.32 -4.13
N ASP A 87 -18.08 4.95 -3.70
CA ASP A 87 -19.30 5.02 -4.54
C ASP A 87 -19.52 6.40 -5.15
N ILE A 88 -19.38 7.47 -4.35
CA ILE A 88 -19.56 8.86 -4.80
C ILE A 88 -18.44 9.29 -5.76
N VAL A 89 -17.23 8.76 -5.56
CA VAL A 89 -16.09 9.05 -6.43
C VAL A 89 -16.25 8.33 -7.77
N ASP A 90 -16.66 7.07 -7.75
CA ASP A 90 -16.91 6.25 -8.94
C ASP A 90 -18.04 6.85 -9.79
N GLU A 91 -19.16 7.25 -9.18
CA GLU A 91 -20.29 7.89 -9.88
C GLU A 91 -19.82 9.14 -10.64
N GLN A 92 -19.08 10.04 -9.98
CA GLN A 92 -18.56 11.26 -10.63
C GLN A 92 -17.54 10.95 -11.74
N ILE A 93 -16.68 9.96 -11.54
CA ILE A 93 -15.70 9.55 -12.57
C ILE A 93 -16.44 8.97 -13.77
N GLU A 94 -17.45 8.13 -13.57
CA GLU A 94 -18.23 7.52 -14.63
C GLU A 94 -18.98 8.57 -15.45
N GLU A 95 -19.64 9.53 -14.80
CA GLU A 95 -20.33 10.64 -15.48
C GLU A 95 -19.37 11.48 -16.34
N LEU A 96 -18.21 11.84 -15.80
CA LEU A 96 -17.18 12.57 -16.55
C LEU A 96 -16.63 11.74 -17.72
N ALA A 97 -16.39 10.44 -17.49
CA ALA A 97 -15.82 9.55 -18.50
C ALA A 97 -16.78 9.30 -19.67
N GLN A 98 -18.09 9.34 -19.47
CA GLN A 98 -19.08 9.21 -20.56
C GLN A 98 -18.91 10.28 -21.65
N LEU A 99 -18.43 11.47 -21.27
CA LEU A 99 -18.21 12.59 -22.18
C LEU A 99 -16.81 12.56 -22.85
N MET A 100 -15.98 11.57 -22.52
CA MET A 100 -14.60 11.46 -23.00
C MET A 100 -14.43 10.38 -24.07
N THR A 101 -13.60 10.67 -25.07
CA THR A 101 -13.11 9.66 -26.01
C THR A 101 -12.17 8.66 -25.32
N PRO A 102 -11.94 7.45 -25.89
CA PRO A 102 -10.97 6.51 -25.35
C PRO A 102 -9.57 7.09 -25.17
N GLU A 103 -9.14 7.98 -26.09
CA GLU A 103 -7.84 8.65 -26.00
C GLU A 103 -7.80 9.70 -24.88
N GLN A 104 -8.90 10.42 -24.66
CA GLN A 104 -9.01 11.34 -23.52
C GLN A 104 -9.00 10.58 -22.19
N ARG A 105 -9.74 9.46 -22.07
CA ARG A 105 -9.73 8.64 -20.85
C ARG A 105 -8.33 8.12 -20.51
N LYS A 106 -7.53 7.77 -21.52
CA LYS A 106 -6.16 7.29 -21.33
C LYS A 106 -5.20 8.36 -20.83
N ASN A 107 -5.42 9.62 -21.21
CA ASN A 107 -4.48 10.72 -20.97
C ASN A 107 -4.96 11.74 -19.94
N THR A 108 -6.17 11.58 -19.40
CA THR A 108 -6.75 12.47 -18.38
C THR A 108 -6.50 11.89 -17.00
N TYR A 109 -5.83 12.66 -16.14
CA TYR A 109 -5.55 12.28 -14.76
C TYR A 109 -6.60 12.86 -13.80
N LEU A 110 -6.92 12.13 -12.74
CA LEU A 110 -7.88 12.54 -11.73
C LEU A 110 -7.21 13.39 -10.64
N ASN A 111 -7.85 14.48 -10.26
CA ASN A 111 -7.50 15.26 -9.07
C ASN A 111 -8.66 15.18 -8.07
N VAL A 112 -8.59 14.20 -7.17
CA VAL A 112 -9.68 13.90 -6.23
C VAL A 112 -9.47 14.67 -4.93
N LYS A 113 -10.47 15.47 -4.54
CA LYS A 113 -10.52 16.11 -3.21
C LYS A 113 -11.66 15.50 -2.41
N LEU A 114 -11.29 14.73 -1.39
CA LEU A 114 -12.27 14.20 -0.43
C LEU A 114 -12.60 15.29 0.59
N ILE A 115 -13.87 15.66 0.67
CA ILE A 115 -14.40 16.54 1.72
C ILE A 115 -15.06 15.66 2.79
N HIS A 116 -14.65 15.89 4.03
CA HIS A 116 -15.21 15.31 5.26
C HIS A 116 -16.51 15.99 5.66
#